data_AF-K6HA22-F1
#
_entry.id   AF-K6HA22-F1
#
_cell.length_a   1.000
_cell.length_b   1.000
_cell.length_c   1.000
_cell.angle_alpha   90.00
_cell.angle_beta   90.00
_cell.angle_gamma   90.00
#
_symmetry.space_group_name_H-M   'P 1'
#
loop_
_entity.id
_entity.type
_entity.pdbx_description
1 polymer ?
#
loop_
_entity_poly.entity_id
_entity_poly.type
_entity_poly.pdbx_seq_one_letter_code
_entity_poly.pdbx_strand_id
1 'polypeptide(L)'
;METYLLKISSDAGVMNGPSKITTFNIKLMTRITKIWTYHFNGGQGRQPGTISLVNLDSGATVGTWQAVGTHHMFDSTPGSIWPSKGDGPPFLYWTAKPGIILAPGRYEVRDSDPASWSCNQETDNRGVAWVYGIVK
;
A
#
# COMPACT_ATOMS: atom_id res chain seq x y z
N MET A 1 14.94 7.80 -11.00
CA MET A 1 15.08 7.40 -9.58
C MET A 1 13.70 6.99 -9.07
N GLU A 2 13.61 6.02 -8.14
CA GLU A 2 12.33 5.66 -7.50
C GLU A 2 11.91 6.79 -6.55
N THR A 3 10.62 7.08 -6.48
CA THR A 3 10.05 8.09 -5.57
C THR A 3 8.76 7.57 -4.92
N TYR A 4 8.30 8.25 -3.87
CA TYR A 4 6.95 8.07 -3.37
C TYR A 4 5.94 8.71 -4.33
N LEU A 5 4.94 7.94 -4.73
CA LEU A 5 3.72 8.43 -5.38
C LEU A 5 2.60 8.64 -4.34
N LEU A 6 2.69 7.92 -3.22
CA LEU A 6 1.85 8.07 -2.04
C LEU A 6 2.69 7.76 -0.80
N LYS A 7 2.49 8.55 0.26
CA LYS A 7 3.01 8.26 1.61
C LYS A 7 1.97 8.74 2.62
N ILE A 8 1.20 7.81 3.16
CA ILE A 8 0.27 8.01 4.26
C ILE A 8 0.80 7.21 5.43
N SER A 9 1.18 7.90 6.49
CA SER A 9 1.72 7.34 7.73
C SER A 9 1.08 8.02 8.92
N SER A 10 1.25 7.44 10.11
CA SER A 10 0.85 8.04 11.36
C SER A 10 1.86 7.69 12.44
N ASP A 11 2.11 8.64 13.35
CA ASP A 11 2.94 8.44 14.54
C ASP A 11 2.10 8.19 15.80
N ALA A 12 0.77 8.28 15.67
CA ALA A 12 -0.20 8.05 16.72
C ALA A 12 -0.76 6.61 16.72
N GLY A 13 -1.57 6.30 17.74
CA GLY A 13 -2.35 5.07 17.77
C GLY A 13 -3.30 4.96 16.56
N VAL A 14 -3.45 3.74 16.05
CA VAL A 14 -4.30 3.45 14.88
C VAL A 14 -5.52 2.64 15.27
N MET A 15 -6.63 2.91 14.59
CA MET A 15 -7.78 2.03 14.50
C MET A 15 -7.70 1.22 13.20
N ASN A 16 -8.70 0.37 12.93
CA ASN A 16 -8.80 -0.36 11.67
C ASN A 16 -10.06 0.06 10.90
N GLY A 17 -10.13 -0.34 9.63
CA GLY A 17 -11.32 -0.12 8.80
C GLY A 17 -11.38 1.32 8.30
N PRO A 18 -10.54 1.70 7.32
CA PRO A 18 -10.55 3.03 6.75
C PRO A 18 -11.94 3.37 6.20
N SER A 19 -12.48 4.52 6.57
CA SER A 19 -13.79 4.99 6.08
C SER A 19 -13.68 5.78 4.78
N LYS A 20 -12.46 6.11 4.36
CA LYS A 20 -12.16 6.78 3.09
C LYS A 20 -11.21 5.96 2.23
N ILE A 21 -11.43 5.99 0.92
CA ILE A 21 -10.59 5.28 -0.04
C ILE A 21 -9.16 5.85 -0.09
N THR A 22 -8.19 4.97 -0.32
CA THR A 22 -6.78 5.33 -0.43
C THR A 22 -6.42 5.55 -1.91
N THR A 23 -6.22 6.81 -2.31
CA THR A 23 -5.93 7.20 -3.71
C THR A 23 -4.61 7.94 -3.90
N PHE A 24 -4.04 7.85 -5.10
CA PHE A 24 -2.88 8.63 -5.54
C PHE A 24 -3.02 9.03 -7.01
N ASN A 25 -2.23 10.04 -7.42
CA ASN A 25 -2.28 10.60 -8.77
C ASN A 25 -0.95 10.37 -9.48
N ILE A 26 -1.02 10.04 -10.76
CA ILE A 26 0.12 9.91 -11.66
C ILE A 26 0.00 10.97 -12.75
N LYS A 27 1.07 11.75 -12.99
CA LYS A 27 1.09 12.82 -14.02
C LYS A 27 1.77 12.41 -15.32
N LEU A 28 2.65 11.41 -15.27
CA LEU A 28 3.46 10.92 -16.39
C LEU A 28 3.44 9.39 -16.35
N MET A 29 3.66 8.74 -17.49
CA MET A 29 3.81 7.28 -17.52
C MET A 29 4.78 6.82 -16.44
N THR A 30 4.32 5.99 -15.52
CA THR A 30 5.08 5.65 -14.30
C THR A 30 5.01 4.16 -14.05
N ARG A 31 6.18 3.53 -13.84
CA ARG A 31 6.26 2.16 -13.38
C ARG A 31 5.97 2.10 -11.89
N ILE A 32 4.90 1.45 -11.48
CA ILE A 32 4.64 1.14 -10.07
C ILE A 32 5.52 -0.02 -9.67
N THR A 33 6.40 0.22 -8.72
CA THR A 33 7.39 -0.77 -8.31
C THR A 33 6.91 -1.52 -7.08
N LYS A 34 6.29 -0.83 -6.12
CA LYS A 34 5.98 -1.37 -4.79
C LYS A 34 4.74 -0.70 -4.21
N ILE A 35 4.00 -1.46 -3.43
CA ILE A 35 2.90 -0.96 -2.59
C ILE A 35 3.05 -1.58 -1.21
N TRP A 36 2.79 -0.79 -0.19
CA TRP A 36 2.84 -1.22 1.20
C TRP A 36 1.58 -0.78 1.94
N THR A 37 0.94 -1.68 2.68
CA THR A 37 -0.16 -1.39 3.62
C THR A 37 0.20 -1.85 5.05
N TYR A 38 -0.43 -1.24 6.05
CA TYR A 38 -0.19 -1.52 7.47
C TYR A 38 -1.46 -2.05 8.15
N HIS A 39 -1.32 -3.14 8.89
CA HIS A 39 -2.39 -3.90 9.54
C HIS A 39 -2.01 -4.17 10.99
N PHE A 40 -1.85 -3.11 11.81
CA PHE A 40 -1.55 -3.28 13.23
C PHE A 40 -2.55 -4.22 13.89
N ASN A 41 -3.84 -3.96 13.66
CA ASN A 41 -4.95 -4.80 14.11
C ASN A 41 -4.85 -5.18 15.59
N GLY A 42 -4.65 -4.16 16.46
CA GLY A 42 -4.45 -4.36 17.90
C GLY A 42 -3.18 -5.15 18.26
N GLY A 43 -2.18 -5.16 17.37
CA GLY A 43 -0.94 -5.93 17.51
C GLY A 43 -1.01 -7.36 16.97
N GLN A 44 -2.17 -7.81 16.50
CA GLN A 44 -2.35 -9.18 16.00
C GLN A 44 -1.89 -9.36 14.55
N GLY A 45 -1.71 -8.27 13.80
CA GLY A 45 -1.45 -8.37 12.36
C GLY A 45 -2.63 -8.92 11.58
N ARG A 46 -2.37 -9.28 10.33
CA ARG A 46 -3.30 -10.06 9.49
C ARG A 46 -2.57 -10.91 8.46
N GLN A 47 -3.07 -12.13 8.22
CA GLN A 47 -2.54 -13.01 7.17
C GLN A 47 -2.58 -12.32 5.80
N PRO A 48 -1.45 -12.23 5.07
CA PRO A 48 -1.33 -11.49 3.82
C PRO A 48 -2.32 -11.95 2.77
N GLY A 49 -3.19 -11.02 2.35
CA GLY A 49 -4.08 -11.21 1.21
C GLY A 49 -3.49 -10.60 -0.05
N THR A 50 -4.31 -9.86 -0.78
CA THR A 50 -3.90 -9.19 -2.02
C THR A 50 -4.03 -7.68 -1.92
N ILE A 51 -3.21 -6.99 -2.69
CA ILE A 51 -3.32 -5.55 -2.92
C ILE A 51 -3.63 -5.36 -4.40
N SER A 52 -4.65 -4.57 -4.70
CA SER A 52 -5.06 -4.23 -6.06
C SER A 52 -4.91 -2.74 -6.33
N LEU A 53 -4.71 -2.40 -7.60
CA LEU A 53 -4.83 -1.04 -8.08
C LEU A 53 -6.05 -0.92 -8.99
N VAL A 54 -6.83 0.12 -8.78
CA VAL A 54 -8.03 0.41 -9.59
C VAL A 54 -7.88 1.79 -10.20
N ASN A 55 -8.06 1.92 -11.51
CA ASN A 55 -8.14 3.21 -12.18
C ASN A 55 -9.52 3.82 -11.90
N LEU A 56 -9.56 5.01 -11.30
CA LEU A 56 -10.81 5.61 -10.86
C LEU A 56 -11.63 6.25 -11.99
N ASP A 57 -11.00 6.60 -13.11
CA ASP A 57 -11.71 7.20 -14.24
C ASP A 57 -12.52 6.14 -15.02
N SER A 58 -11.96 4.93 -15.16
CA SER A 58 -12.59 3.80 -15.85
C SER A 58 -13.27 2.79 -14.91
N GLY A 59 -12.95 2.81 -13.62
CA GLY A 59 -13.35 1.77 -12.65
C GLY A 59 -12.62 0.43 -12.84
N ALA A 60 -11.70 0.31 -13.79
CA ALA A 60 -11.03 -0.94 -14.11
C ALA A 60 -9.96 -1.30 -13.07
N THR A 61 -9.93 -2.55 -12.65
CA THR A 61 -8.79 -3.10 -11.89
C THR A 61 -7.61 -3.28 -12.84
N VAL A 62 -6.53 -2.54 -12.61
CA VAL A 62 -5.32 -2.60 -13.45
C VAL A 62 -4.39 -3.74 -13.05
N GLY A 63 -4.56 -4.27 -11.85
CA GLY A 63 -3.88 -5.48 -11.40
C GLY A 63 -4.17 -5.79 -9.93
N THR A 64 -3.93 -7.04 -9.57
CA THR A 64 -4.06 -7.59 -8.22
C THR A 64 -2.84 -8.46 -7.95
N TRP A 65 -2.17 -8.23 -6.82
CA TRP A 65 -0.93 -8.91 -6.47
C TRP A 65 -1.02 -9.52 -5.08
N GLN A 66 -0.55 -10.75 -4.95
CA GLN A 66 -0.38 -11.40 -3.66
C GLN A 66 0.63 -10.61 -2.81
N ALA A 67 0.23 -10.25 -1.59
CA ALA A 67 1.09 -9.54 -0.67
C ALA A 67 2.02 -10.50 0.10
N VAL A 68 3.19 -9.99 0.45
CA VAL A 68 4.12 -10.58 1.42
C VAL A 68 3.94 -9.87 2.75
N GLY A 69 3.69 -10.63 3.82
CA GLY A 69 3.51 -10.11 5.16
C GLY A 69 4.79 -10.05 5.96
N THR A 70 5.01 -8.98 6.72
CA THR A 70 6.12 -8.88 7.66
C THR A 70 5.72 -8.35 9.03
N HIS A 71 6.45 -8.77 10.06
CA HIS A 71 6.30 -8.31 11.44
C HIS A 71 6.81 -6.88 11.60
N HIS A 72 7.94 -6.56 10.98
CA HIS A 72 8.59 -5.27 11.15
C HIS A 72 8.52 -4.41 9.89
N MET A 73 8.68 -3.11 10.12
CA MET A 73 8.86 -2.11 9.10
C MET A 73 10.26 -2.24 8.50
N PHE A 74 10.33 -2.37 7.18
CA PHE A 74 11.59 -2.29 6.43
C PHE A 74 11.92 -0.83 6.10
N ASP A 75 13.15 -0.58 5.65
CA ASP A 75 13.55 0.74 5.17
C ASP A 75 12.59 1.22 4.06
N SER A 76 11.79 2.23 4.42
CA SER A 76 10.78 2.79 3.54
C SER A 76 11.36 3.73 2.48
N THR A 77 12.66 4.01 2.45
CA THR A 77 13.22 4.97 1.50
C THR A 77 13.10 4.47 0.05
N PRO A 78 12.76 5.34 -0.92
CA PRO A 78 12.69 4.95 -2.32
C PRO A 78 14.04 4.42 -2.83
N GLY A 79 14.02 3.26 -3.50
CA GLY A 79 15.21 2.54 -3.95
C GLY A 79 15.64 1.41 -3.03
N SER A 80 15.16 1.35 -1.79
CA SER A 80 15.55 0.30 -0.84
C SER A 80 15.07 -1.08 -1.25
N ILE A 81 15.73 -2.11 -0.70
CA ILE A 81 15.44 -3.52 -0.95
C ILE A 81 14.27 -3.95 -0.06
N TRP A 82 13.27 -4.58 -0.66
CA TRP A 82 12.04 -5.00 0.04
C TRP A 82 11.98 -6.51 0.20
N PRO A 83 11.34 -7.00 1.28
CA PRO A 83 11.19 -8.43 1.53
C PRO A 83 10.64 -9.15 0.30
N SER A 84 11.26 -10.28 -0.04
CA SER A 84 10.76 -11.23 -1.04
C SER A 84 9.97 -12.39 -0.40
N LYS A 85 10.03 -12.50 0.94
CA LYS A 85 9.34 -13.49 1.76
C LYS A 85 8.97 -12.88 3.09
N GLY A 86 7.99 -13.47 3.78
CA GLY A 86 7.64 -13.06 5.13
C GLY A 86 8.70 -13.45 6.15
N ASP A 87 8.68 -12.77 7.29
CA ASP A 87 9.59 -12.96 8.44
C ASP A 87 8.90 -13.61 9.66
N GLY A 88 7.58 -13.82 9.59
CA GLY A 88 6.77 -14.49 10.61
C GLY A 88 5.65 -13.61 11.16
N PRO A 89 4.64 -14.19 11.82
CA PRO A 89 3.56 -13.41 12.44
C PRO A 89 4.03 -12.68 13.71
N PRO A 90 3.28 -11.67 14.19
CA PRO A 90 2.10 -11.08 13.54
C PRO A 90 2.50 -10.33 12.26
N PHE A 91 1.74 -10.51 11.18
CA PHE A 91 2.02 -9.85 9.91
C PHE A 91 1.39 -8.45 9.92
N LEU A 92 2.17 -7.47 10.37
CA LEU A 92 1.71 -6.09 10.50
C LEU A 92 1.79 -5.32 9.18
N TYR A 93 2.63 -5.77 8.24
CA TYR A 93 3.02 -5.01 7.07
C TYR A 93 2.85 -5.84 5.81
N TRP A 94 2.12 -5.37 4.81
CA TRP A 94 1.83 -6.12 3.60
C TRP A 94 2.43 -5.45 2.37
N THR A 95 3.37 -6.13 1.72
CA THR A 95 4.08 -5.59 0.56
C THR A 95 3.67 -6.31 -0.72
N ALA A 96 3.30 -5.55 -1.75
CA ALA A 96 3.16 -6.03 -3.12
C ALA A 96 4.23 -5.42 -4.03
N LYS A 97 4.64 -6.16 -5.08
CA LYS A 97 5.61 -5.70 -6.10
C LYS A 97 4.98 -5.72 -7.50
N PRO A 98 4.17 -4.70 -7.86
CA PRO A 98 3.39 -4.71 -9.10
C PRO A 98 4.19 -4.83 -10.40
N GLY A 99 5.26 -4.05 -10.54
CA GLY A 99 6.10 -4.01 -11.74
C GLY A 99 5.45 -3.43 -13.00
N ILE A 100 4.18 -3.01 -12.95
CA ILE A 100 3.37 -2.50 -14.06
C ILE A 100 3.65 -1.03 -14.38
N ILE A 101 3.44 -0.62 -15.64
CA ILE A 101 3.46 0.79 -16.06
C ILE A 101 2.04 1.30 -16.15
N LEU A 102 1.76 2.43 -15.50
CA LEU A 102 0.47 3.10 -15.51
C LEU A 102 0.56 4.43 -16.27
N ALA A 103 -0.50 4.74 -16.99
CA ALA A 103 -0.70 6.04 -17.61
C ALA A 103 -0.98 7.13 -16.56
N PRO A 104 -0.91 8.42 -16.94
CA PRO A 104 -1.43 9.49 -16.09
C PRO A 104 -2.89 9.25 -15.72
N GLY A 105 -3.26 9.53 -14.48
CA GLY A 105 -4.60 9.30 -13.97
C GLY A 105 -4.65 9.18 -12.45
N ARG A 106 -5.85 8.92 -11.94
CA ARG A 106 -6.10 8.71 -10.51
C ARG A 106 -6.35 7.23 -10.21
N TYR A 107 -5.67 6.73 -9.20
CA TYR A 107 -5.69 5.32 -8.84
C TYR A 107 -6.04 5.12 -7.37
N GLU A 108 -6.81 4.07 -7.08
CA GLU A 108 -7.11 3.58 -5.74
C GLU A 108 -6.20 2.38 -5.41
N VAL A 109 -5.66 2.36 -4.20
CA VAL A 109 -5.11 1.16 -3.55
C VAL A 109 -6.25 0.45 -2.84
N ARG A 110 -6.54 -0.77 -3.26
CA ARG A 110 -7.56 -1.62 -2.62
C ARG A 110 -6.90 -2.82 -1.96
N ASP A 111 -7.04 -2.88 -0.65
CA ASP A 111 -6.60 -4.00 0.16
C ASP A 111 -7.72 -5.05 0.27
N SER A 112 -7.37 -6.34 0.19
CA SER A 112 -8.35 -7.42 0.31
C SER A 112 -8.93 -7.61 1.72
N ASP A 113 -8.30 -7.02 2.75
CA ASP A 113 -8.77 -7.04 4.13
C ASP A 113 -8.81 -5.62 4.72
N PRO A 114 -9.75 -4.78 4.27
CA PRO A 114 -9.85 -3.39 4.74
C PRO A 114 -10.21 -3.32 6.23
N ALA A 115 -10.86 -4.35 6.78
CA ALA A 115 -11.27 -4.40 8.19
C ALA A 115 -10.08 -4.47 9.17
N SER A 116 -8.92 -4.92 8.71
CA SER A 116 -7.67 -4.92 9.48
C SER A 116 -6.70 -3.79 9.09
N TRP A 117 -6.97 -3.09 7.98
CA TRP A 117 -6.11 -2.01 7.48
C TRP A 117 -6.15 -0.82 8.44
N SER A 118 -4.97 -0.45 8.93
CA SER A 118 -4.80 0.61 9.92
C SER A 118 -5.05 2.00 9.33
N CYS A 119 -5.75 2.84 10.09
CA CYS A 119 -6.04 4.23 9.79
C CYS A 119 -6.27 5.03 11.09
N ASN A 120 -6.33 6.35 10.99
CA ASN A 120 -6.84 7.24 12.03
C ASN A 120 -7.10 8.63 11.45
N GLN A 121 -7.29 9.62 12.32
CA GLN A 121 -7.51 11.00 11.91
C GLN A 121 -6.30 11.62 11.19
N GLU A 122 -5.05 11.27 11.55
CA GLU A 122 -3.84 11.78 10.87
C GLU A 122 -3.77 11.30 9.41
N THR A 123 -4.30 10.11 9.13
CA THR A 123 -4.40 9.57 7.77
C THR A 123 -5.63 10.04 7.01
N ASP A 124 -6.39 11.02 7.54
CA ASP A 124 -7.72 11.41 7.05
C ASP A 124 -8.70 10.21 6.96
N ASN A 125 -8.56 9.25 7.88
CA ASN A 125 -9.29 7.97 7.89
C ASN A 125 -9.13 7.14 6.60
N ARG A 126 -8.02 7.34 5.89
CA ARG A 126 -7.57 6.50 4.78
C ARG A 126 -6.60 5.46 5.32
N GLY A 127 -6.47 4.33 4.61
CA GLY A 127 -5.54 3.29 5.01
C GLY A 127 -4.10 3.78 4.93
N VAL A 128 -3.31 3.47 5.98
CA VAL A 128 -1.86 3.69 6.00
C VAL A 128 -1.24 2.94 4.83
N ALA A 129 -0.60 3.68 3.93
CA ALA A 129 -0.04 3.10 2.72
C ALA A 129 1.06 3.94 2.09
N TRP A 130 1.94 3.22 1.41
CA TRP A 130 2.99 3.79 0.57
C TRP A 130 2.91 3.18 -0.82
N VAL A 131 3.04 4.03 -1.83
CA VAL A 131 3.14 3.60 -3.23
C VAL A 131 4.42 4.19 -3.80
N TYR A 132 5.19 3.34 -4.46
CA TYR A 132 6.50 3.69 -5.02
C TYR A 132 6.46 3.55 -6.53
N GLY A 133 7.20 4.39 -7.22
CA GLY A 133 7.35 4.24 -8.66
C GLY A 133 8.52 5.00 -9.27
N ILE A 134 8.74 4.73 -10.55
CA ILE A 134 9.77 5.34 -11.38
C ILE A 134 9.08 5.92 -12.61
N VAL A 135 9.15 7.25 -12.77
CA VAL A 135 8.69 7.94 -13.97
C VAL A 135 9.49 7.42 -15.17
N LYS A 136 8.79 7.15 -16.27
CA LYS A 136 9.35 6.67 -17.54
C LYS A 136 9.57 7.79 -18.53
#